data_AF-A0A2N3T8P5-F1
#
_entry.id   AF-A0A2N3T8P5-F1
#
_cell.length_a   1.000
_cell.length_b   1.000
_cell.length_c   1.000
_cell.angle_alpha   90.00
_cell.angle_beta   90.00
_cell.angle_gamma   90.00
#
_symmetry.space_group_name_H-M   'P 1'
#
loop_
_entity.id
_entity.type
_entity.pdbx_description
1 polymer ?
#
loop_
_entity_poly.entity_id
_entity_poly.type
_entity_poly.pdbx_seq_one_letter_code
_entity_poly.pdbx_strand_id
1 'polypeptide(L)'
;MTDKAILHAEWDRQLEAMLNSPLNRPTMIAKGNPKRLQVYYGFAKLTPKVMRKHELVIIYENANHNPMKSLQWILRKTHLVYIRQQTKQEMSDANNGNRIFTKYGYFIDEYPWCSNIDMVLEYNFLSDDKHVSKSERELIRVMLREKYTECYESRPCYQTALIFH
;
A
#
# COMPACT_ATOMS: atom_id res chain seq x y z
N MET A 1 20.73 7.94 2.76
CA MET A 1 19.55 8.34 3.55
C MET A 1 18.83 9.39 2.74
N THR A 2 17.61 9.11 2.29
CA THR A 2 16.80 10.06 1.54
C THR A 2 16.18 11.04 2.53
N ASP A 3 16.21 12.34 2.24
CA ASP A 3 15.64 13.35 3.14
C ASP A 3 14.13 13.11 3.28
N LYS A 4 13.66 13.01 4.54
CA LYS A 4 12.25 12.81 4.89
C LYS A 4 11.36 13.89 4.26
N ALA A 5 11.86 15.13 4.12
CA ALA A 5 11.15 16.20 3.43
C ALA A 5 10.89 15.87 1.96
N ILE A 6 11.86 15.24 1.27
CA ILE A 6 11.71 14.83 -0.13
C ILE A 6 10.64 13.73 -0.26
N LEU A 7 10.61 12.77 0.67
CA LEU A 7 9.60 11.71 0.66
C LEU A 7 8.19 12.25 0.89
N HIS A 8 8.01 13.18 1.83
CA HIS A 8 6.72 13.83 2.05
C HIS A 8 6.29 14.68 0.85
N ALA A 9 7.21 15.44 0.25
CA ALA A 9 6.90 16.23 -0.94
C ALA A 9 6.52 15.35 -2.15
N GLU A 10 7.14 14.17 -2.31
CA GLU A 10 6.76 13.20 -3.33
C GLU A 10 5.36 12.63 -3.08
N TRP A 11 5.07 12.26 -1.83
CA TRP A 11 3.76 11.78 -1.43
C TRP A 11 2.65 12.80 -1.70
N ASP A 12 2.84 14.05 -1.28
CA ASP A 12 1.87 15.13 -1.49
C ASP A 12 1.66 15.40 -2.99
N ARG A 13 2.75 15.42 -3.77
CA ARG A 13 2.68 15.56 -5.23
C ARG A 13 1.88 14.44 -5.89
N GLN A 14 2.08 13.19 -5.47
CA GLN A 14 1.32 12.05 -6.01
C GLN A 14 -0.16 12.15 -5.67
N LEU A 15 -0.47 12.52 -4.43
CA LEU A 15 -1.83 12.70 -3.97
C LEU A 15 -2.53 13.81 -4.75
N GLU A 16 -1.88 14.96 -4.94
CA GLU A 16 -2.40 16.07 -5.74
C GLU A 16 -2.56 15.71 -7.21
N ALA A 17 -1.56 15.06 -7.82
CA ALA A 17 -1.61 14.62 -9.21
C ALA A 17 -2.76 13.63 -9.44
N MET A 18 -2.99 12.74 -8.48
CA MET A 18 -4.15 11.87 -8.48
C MET A 18 -5.43 12.70 -8.37
N LEU A 19 -5.61 13.52 -7.33
CA LEU A 19 -6.85 14.27 -7.11
C LEU A 19 -7.23 15.19 -8.28
N ASN A 20 -6.24 15.83 -8.91
CA ASN A 20 -6.43 16.81 -9.99
C ASN A 20 -6.47 16.19 -11.39
N SER A 21 -6.28 14.89 -11.52
CA SER A 21 -6.27 14.25 -12.84
C SER A 21 -7.62 14.42 -13.54
N PRO A 22 -7.67 14.92 -14.80
CA PRO A 22 -8.89 14.88 -15.61
C PRO A 22 -9.33 13.43 -15.84
N LEU A 23 -8.38 12.50 -15.67
CA LEU A 23 -8.60 11.08 -15.56
C LEU A 23 -9.14 10.63 -14.18
N ASN A 24 -9.73 11.48 -13.34
CA ASN A 24 -10.38 11.03 -12.10
C ASN A 24 -11.83 11.52 -11.95
N ARG A 25 -12.38 12.15 -13.00
CA ARG A 25 -13.81 12.46 -13.06
C ARG A 25 -14.64 11.15 -13.02
N PRO A 26 -15.69 11.06 -12.17
CA PRO A 26 -16.61 9.92 -12.17
C PRO A 26 -17.22 9.74 -13.57
N THR A 27 -17.14 8.53 -14.11
CA THR A 27 -17.79 8.17 -15.37
C THR A 27 -19.14 7.51 -15.08
N MET A 28 -20.16 7.82 -15.88
CA MET A 28 -21.50 7.25 -15.74
C MET A 28 -21.56 5.75 -16.10
N ILE A 29 -20.50 5.20 -16.69
CA ILE A 29 -20.40 3.81 -17.14
C ILE A 29 -19.82 2.96 -16.01
N ALA A 30 -20.50 1.87 -15.63
CA ALA A 30 -20.12 0.97 -14.53
C ALA A 30 -18.76 0.25 -14.75
N LYS A 31 -18.33 0.11 -16.01
CA LYS A 31 -16.97 -0.30 -16.34
C LYS A 31 -16.08 0.93 -16.30
N GLY A 32 -15.45 1.15 -15.16
CA GLY A 32 -14.43 2.18 -14.99
C GLY A 32 -13.40 2.17 -16.12
N ASN A 33 -12.80 3.31 -16.42
CA ASN A 33 -11.77 3.38 -17.43
C ASN A 33 -10.53 2.58 -16.95
N PRO A 34 -10.18 1.45 -17.61
CA PRO A 34 -9.11 0.58 -17.15
C PRO A 34 -7.75 1.29 -17.15
N LYS A 35 -7.54 2.29 -18.03
CA LYS A 35 -6.32 3.13 -18.09
C LYS A 35 -6.06 3.99 -16.84
N ARG A 36 -6.84 3.79 -15.77
CA ARG A 36 -6.82 4.56 -14.53
C ARG A 36 -6.74 3.67 -13.28
N LEU A 37 -6.57 2.36 -13.42
CA LEU A 37 -6.51 1.46 -12.28
C LEU A 37 -5.19 1.68 -11.52
N GLN A 38 -5.31 1.81 -10.21
CA GLN A 38 -4.17 2.11 -9.34
C GLN A 38 -3.71 0.88 -8.55
N VAL A 39 -2.48 0.98 -8.06
CA VAL A 39 -1.92 0.09 -7.05
C VAL A 39 -1.55 0.92 -5.84
N TYR A 40 -2.03 0.50 -4.68
CA TYR A 40 -1.85 1.17 -3.40
C TYR A 40 -0.95 0.34 -2.51
N TYR A 41 0.13 0.93 -2.02
CA TYR A 41 1.07 0.29 -1.10
C TYR A 41 0.94 0.89 0.29
N GLY A 42 0.96 0.07 1.32
CA GLY A 42 0.96 0.54 2.70
C GLY A 42 0.85 -0.58 3.71
N PHE A 43 0.57 -0.25 4.96
CA PHE A 43 0.40 -1.25 6.02
C PHE A 43 -1.04 -1.34 6.48
N ALA A 44 -1.51 -2.53 6.87
CA ALA A 44 -2.84 -2.68 7.42
C ALA A 44 -2.97 -1.91 8.74
N LYS A 45 -4.05 -1.13 8.88
CA LYS A 45 -4.40 -0.52 10.16
C LYS A 45 -4.86 -1.62 11.12
N LEU A 46 -4.18 -1.73 12.25
CA LEU A 46 -4.57 -2.65 13.32
C LEU A 46 -5.87 -2.14 13.94
N THR A 47 -6.94 -2.95 13.89
CA THR A 47 -8.21 -2.61 14.56
C THR A 47 -8.36 -3.44 15.83
N PRO A 48 -8.99 -2.92 16.90
CA PRO A 48 -9.15 -3.67 18.15
C PRO A 48 -9.91 -5.00 18.00
N LYS A 49 -10.75 -5.13 16.97
CA LYS A 49 -11.66 -6.26 16.75
C LYS A 49 -11.06 -7.38 15.89
N VAL A 50 -9.98 -7.12 15.16
CA VAL A 50 -9.32 -8.08 14.27
C VAL A 50 -7.92 -8.38 14.82
N MET A 51 -7.46 -9.61 14.65
CA MET A 51 -6.14 -10.05 15.10
C MET A 51 -5.05 -9.06 14.66
N ARG A 52 -4.25 -8.60 15.62
CA ARG A 52 -3.22 -7.55 15.42
C ARG A 52 -1.96 -8.17 14.80
N LYS A 53 -1.96 -8.39 13.49
CA LYS A 53 -0.75 -8.79 12.75
C LYS A 53 -0.25 -7.61 11.94
N HIS A 54 1.03 -7.31 12.02
CA HIS A 54 1.65 -6.37 11.12
C HIS A 54 1.59 -6.95 9.71
N GLU A 55 1.04 -6.18 8.78
CA GLU A 55 0.80 -6.65 7.42
C GLU A 55 1.20 -5.56 6.42
N LEU A 56 2.17 -5.86 5.55
CA LEU A 56 2.37 -5.09 4.33
C LEU A 56 1.26 -5.45 3.36
N VAL A 57 0.57 -4.43 2.84
CA VAL A 57 -0.62 -4.58 2.02
C VAL A 57 -0.43 -3.86 0.70
N ILE A 58 -0.67 -4.60 -0.39
CA ILE A 58 -0.70 -4.10 -1.76
C ILE A 58 -2.11 -4.30 -2.29
N ILE A 59 -2.76 -3.22 -2.70
CA ILE A 59 -4.14 -3.25 -3.18
C ILE A 59 -4.18 -2.84 -4.63
N TYR A 60 -4.67 -3.72 -5.48
CA TYR A 60 -4.95 -3.47 -6.89
C TYR A 60 -6.42 -3.10 -7.03
N GLU A 61 -6.68 -1.99 -7.71
CA GLU A 61 -8.02 -1.66 -8.16
C GLU A 61 -8.35 -2.47 -9.42
N ASN A 62 -9.52 -3.13 -9.45
CA ASN A 62 -9.96 -3.88 -10.64
C ASN A 62 -11.11 -3.18 -11.37
N ALA A 63 -11.84 -2.30 -10.68
CA ALA A 63 -12.95 -1.56 -11.24
C ALA A 63 -12.92 -0.12 -10.74
N ASN A 64 -12.81 0.84 -11.66
CA ASN A 64 -12.76 2.26 -11.31
C ASN A 64 -14.17 2.87 -11.29
N HIS A 65 -14.74 3.05 -10.10
CA HIS A 65 -16.03 3.73 -9.94
C HIS A 65 -15.86 5.23 -9.63
N ASN A 66 -15.33 5.53 -8.44
CA ASN A 66 -15.15 6.89 -7.95
C ASN A 66 -13.80 6.95 -7.18
N PRO A 67 -12.79 7.62 -7.75
CA PRO A 67 -11.44 7.67 -7.17
C PRO A 67 -11.41 8.20 -5.73
N MET A 68 -12.24 9.18 -5.40
CA MET A 68 -12.31 9.73 -4.04
C MET A 68 -12.88 8.72 -3.04
N LYS A 69 -13.93 7.98 -3.43
CA LYS A 69 -14.48 6.91 -2.58
C LYS A 69 -13.51 5.74 -2.46
N SER A 70 -12.83 5.36 -3.55
CA SER A 70 -11.78 4.34 -3.53
C SER A 70 -10.68 4.74 -2.55
N LEU A 71 -10.10 5.93 -2.69
CA LEU A 71 -9.07 6.44 -1.79
C LEU A 71 -9.55 6.49 -0.33
N GLN A 72 -10.75 7.01 -0.08
CA GLN A 72 -11.29 7.07 1.27
C GLN A 72 -11.42 5.68 1.90
N TRP A 73 -11.84 4.68 1.12
CA TRP A 73 -11.92 3.31 1.57
C TRP A 73 -10.53 2.73 1.90
N ILE A 74 -9.54 2.99 1.06
CA ILE A 74 -8.14 2.57 1.26
C ILE A 74 -7.59 3.21 2.53
N LEU A 75 -7.68 4.54 2.67
CA LEU A 75 -7.19 5.30 3.82
C LEU A 75 -7.82 4.86 5.14
N ARG A 76 -9.07 4.39 5.14
CA ARG A 76 -9.70 3.83 6.35
C ARG A 76 -9.06 2.52 6.80
N LYS A 77 -8.52 1.73 5.86
CA LYS A 77 -8.02 0.37 6.11
C LYS A 77 -6.49 0.29 6.20
N THR A 78 -5.77 1.24 5.62
CA THR A 78 -4.32 1.20 5.53
C THR A 78 -3.66 2.48 6.01
N HIS A 79 -2.45 2.34 6.54
CA HIS A 79 -1.45 3.39 6.53
C HIS A 79 -0.87 3.44 5.11
N LEU A 80 -1.52 4.20 4.24
CA LEU A 80 -1.15 4.32 2.83
C LEU A 80 0.20 5.06 2.69
N VAL A 81 1.03 4.59 1.77
CA VAL A 81 2.43 5.02 1.61
C VAL A 81 2.77 5.44 0.19
N TYR A 82 2.26 4.72 -0.80
CA TYR A 82 2.58 5.01 -2.20
C TYR A 82 1.42 4.64 -3.11
N ILE A 83 1.25 5.40 -4.19
CA ILE A 83 0.23 5.15 -5.21
C ILE A 83 0.91 5.16 -6.58
N ARG A 84 0.65 4.13 -7.38
CA ARG A 84 1.05 4.10 -8.79
C ARG A 84 -0.10 3.71 -9.70
N GLN A 85 0.10 3.95 -10.99
CA GLN A 85 -0.75 3.40 -12.04
C GLN A 85 -0.39 1.92 -12.30
N GLN A 86 -1.39 1.13 -12.67
CA GLN A 86 -1.19 -0.23 -13.15
C GLN A 86 -0.58 -0.23 -14.56
N THR A 87 0.28 -1.21 -14.80
CA THR A 87 0.80 -1.54 -16.13
C THR A 87 -0.30 -2.17 -16.99
N LYS A 88 -0.09 -2.18 -18.32
CA LYS A 88 -1.06 -2.79 -19.26
C LYS A 88 -1.36 -4.25 -18.96
N GLN A 89 -0.37 -4.98 -18.45
CA GLN A 89 -0.51 -6.38 -18.09
C GLN A 89 -1.33 -6.57 -16.80
N GLU A 90 -1.08 -5.75 -15.77
CA GLU A 90 -1.89 -5.78 -14.54
C GLU A 90 -3.36 -5.42 -14.83
N MET A 91 -3.59 -4.45 -15.72
CA MET A 91 -4.94 -4.05 -16.14
C MET A 91 -5.70 -5.16 -16.89
N SER A 92 -5.04 -6.04 -17.63
CA SER A 92 -5.74 -7.13 -18.33
C SER A 92 -6.29 -8.16 -17.35
N ASP A 93 -5.59 -8.40 -16.24
CA ASP A 93 -6.00 -9.36 -15.22
C ASP A 93 -7.21 -8.85 -14.43
N ALA A 94 -7.31 -7.52 -14.23
CA ALA A 94 -8.43 -6.87 -13.57
C ALA A 94 -9.79 -7.10 -14.25
N ASN A 95 -9.83 -7.21 -15.58
CA ASN A 95 -11.07 -7.30 -16.36
C ASN A 95 -11.91 -8.55 -16.09
N ASN A 96 -11.31 -9.59 -15.49
CA ASN A 96 -11.97 -10.87 -15.23
C ASN A 96 -12.47 -11.01 -13.78
N GLY A 97 -12.34 -9.98 -12.95
CA GLY A 97 -12.69 -10.01 -11.53
C GLY A 97 -14.05 -9.37 -11.20
N ASN A 98 -14.82 -9.99 -10.30
CA ASN A 98 -16.07 -9.43 -9.76
C ASN A 98 -15.87 -8.47 -8.57
N ARG A 99 -14.62 -8.30 -8.08
CA ARG A 99 -14.30 -7.50 -6.89
C ARG A 99 -13.71 -6.15 -7.31
N ILE A 100 -14.11 -5.07 -6.65
CA ILE A 100 -13.57 -3.72 -6.89
C ILE A 100 -12.06 -3.65 -6.59
N PHE A 101 -11.62 -4.36 -5.55
CA PHE A 101 -10.22 -4.42 -5.14
C PHE A 101 -9.74 -5.85 -4.98
N THR A 102 -8.49 -6.10 -5.35
CA THR A 102 -7.73 -7.30 -4.97
C THR A 102 -6.65 -6.88 -3.98
N LYS A 103 -6.60 -7.56 -2.84
CA LYS A 103 -5.61 -7.31 -1.78
C LYS A 103 -4.59 -8.45 -1.77
N TYR A 104 -3.31 -8.11 -1.84
CA TYR A 104 -2.19 -8.98 -1.48
C TYR A 104 -1.59 -8.51 -0.17
N GLY A 105 -1.20 -9.46 0.68
CA GLY A 105 -0.74 -9.19 2.03
C GLY A 105 0.46 -10.05 2.39
N TYR A 106 1.43 -9.45 3.07
CA TYR A 106 2.53 -10.16 3.72
C TYR A 106 2.40 -9.95 5.22
N PHE A 107 2.11 -11.02 5.97
CA PHE A 107 2.08 -10.97 7.44
C PHE A 107 3.51 -10.99 7.97
N ILE A 108 3.97 -9.82 8.43
CA ILE A 108 5.37 -9.55 8.76
C ILE A 108 5.83 -10.41 9.94
N ASP A 109 4.95 -10.65 10.91
CA ASP A 109 5.27 -11.41 12.13
C ASP A 109 5.26 -12.94 11.92
N GLU A 110 4.85 -13.42 10.74
CA GLU A 110 4.73 -14.85 10.45
C GLU A 110 5.93 -15.39 9.67
N TYR A 111 6.11 -16.70 9.70
CA TYR A 111 7.01 -17.39 8.78
C TYR A 111 6.59 -17.08 7.32
N PRO A 112 7.53 -16.83 6.38
CA PRO A 112 8.98 -16.95 6.51
C PRO A 112 9.71 -15.70 7.03
N TRP A 113 8.98 -14.64 7.40
CA TRP A 113 9.55 -13.32 7.66
C TRP A 113 9.98 -13.13 9.11
N CYS A 114 9.26 -13.72 10.07
CA CYS A 114 9.60 -13.71 11.50
C CYS A 114 9.94 -12.31 12.03
N SER A 115 9.09 -11.33 11.73
CA SER A 115 9.23 -9.90 12.06
C SER A 115 10.41 -9.17 11.40
N ASN A 116 11.04 -9.78 10.39
CA ASN A 116 12.08 -9.13 9.59
C ASN A 116 11.45 -8.33 8.43
N ILE A 117 11.23 -7.04 8.68
CA ILE A 117 10.66 -6.12 7.68
C ILE A 117 11.53 -6.02 6.42
N ASP A 118 12.85 -6.09 6.56
CA ASP A 118 13.78 -5.95 5.42
C ASP A 118 13.61 -7.08 4.41
N MET A 119 13.38 -8.31 4.88
CA MET A 119 13.08 -9.44 3.99
C MET A 119 11.73 -9.28 3.28
N VAL A 120 10.70 -8.79 3.97
CA VAL A 120 9.38 -8.53 3.36
C VAL A 120 9.49 -7.48 2.26
N LEU A 121 10.21 -6.40 2.55
CA LEU A 121 10.43 -5.30 1.61
C LEU A 121 11.27 -5.73 0.40
N GLU A 122 12.31 -6.55 0.61
CA GLU A 122 13.10 -7.11 -0.48
C GLU A 122 12.27 -8.05 -1.35
N TYR A 123 11.45 -8.91 -0.74
CA TYR A 123 10.58 -9.81 -1.48
C TYR A 123 9.55 -9.05 -2.33
N ASN A 124 8.95 -7.98 -1.78
CA ASN A 124 8.07 -7.11 -2.54
C ASN A 124 8.82 -6.40 -3.69
N PHE A 125 10.02 -5.88 -3.43
CA PHE A 125 10.88 -5.26 -4.43
C PHE A 125 11.18 -6.21 -5.61
N LEU A 126 11.49 -7.47 -5.33
CA LEU A 126 11.74 -8.48 -6.37
C LEU A 126 10.47 -8.87 -7.12
N SER A 127 9.32 -8.94 -6.43
CA SER A 127 8.04 -9.32 -7.02
C SER A 127 7.56 -8.34 -8.11
N ASP A 128 7.87 -7.06 -7.95
CA ASP A 128 7.45 -5.99 -8.87
C ASP A 128 8.42 -5.77 -10.06
N ASP A 129 9.51 -6.53 -10.19
CA ASP A 129 10.59 -6.29 -11.16
C ASP A 129 10.14 -6.18 -12.62
N LYS A 130 9.12 -6.96 -13.00
CA LYS A 130 8.58 -6.98 -14.37
C LYS A 130 7.63 -5.82 -14.67
N HIS A 131 7.10 -5.16 -13.63
CA HIS A 131 6.03 -4.18 -13.76
C HIS A 131 6.49 -2.76 -13.39
N VAL A 132 7.51 -2.63 -12.54
CA VAL A 132 7.90 -1.36 -11.95
C VAL A 132 9.41 -1.13 -12.13
N SER A 133 9.78 0.07 -12.55
CA SER A 133 11.18 0.44 -12.75
C SER A 133 11.99 0.28 -11.45
N LYS A 134 13.29 -0.03 -11.57
CA LYS A 134 14.16 -0.20 -10.39
C LYS A 134 14.17 1.03 -9.48
N SER A 135 14.21 2.23 -10.05
CA SER A 135 14.19 3.50 -9.31
C SER A 135 12.90 3.71 -8.53
N GLU A 136 11.76 3.38 -9.13
CA GLU A 136 10.46 3.50 -8.47
C GLU A 136 10.27 2.44 -7.38
N ARG A 137 10.74 1.20 -7.60
CA ARG A 137 10.73 0.18 -6.57
C ARG A 137 11.61 0.53 -5.38
N GLU A 138 12.78 1.13 -5.61
CA GLU A 138 13.64 1.60 -4.52
C GLU A 138 12.96 2.71 -3.71
N LEU A 139 12.30 3.66 -4.39
CA LEU A 139 11.50 4.69 -3.75
C LEU A 139 10.38 4.09 -2.88
N ILE A 140 9.60 3.16 -3.43
CA ILE A 140 8.55 2.43 -2.69
C ILE A 140 9.14 1.74 -1.46
N ARG A 141 10.27 1.03 -1.63
CA ARG A 141 10.95 0.31 -0.55
C ARG A 141 11.36 1.23 0.60
N VAL A 142 11.96 2.37 0.27
CA VAL A 142 12.38 3.40 1.25
C VAL A 142 11.16 3.97 1.97
N MET A 143 10.12 4.38 1.24
CA MET A 143 8.92 4.96 1.83
C MET A 143 8.18 3.98 2.76
N LEU A 144 8.11 2.70 2.37
CA LEU A 144 7.51 1.65 3.20
C LEU A 144 8.30 1.42 4.48
N ARG A 145 9.64 1.41 4.42
CA ARG A 145 10.49 1.25 5.61
C ARG A 145 10.30 2.39 6.60
N GLU A 146 10.31 3.63 6.11
CA GLU A 146 10.06 4.82 6.93
C GLU A 146 8.67 4.76 7.60
N LYS A 147 7.63 4.37 6.83
CA LYS A 147 6.29 4.25 7.38
C LYS A 147 6.16 3.13 8.42
N TYR A 148 6.82 2.00 8.21
CA TYR A 148 6.84 0.89 9.16
C TYR A 148 7.39 1.36 10.52
N THR A 149 8.54 2.04 10.49
CA THR A 149 9.19 2.62 11.66
C THR A 149 8.25 3.59 12.39
N GLU A 150 7.59 4.48 11.65
CA GLU A 150 6.60 5.43 12.20
C GLU A 150 5.43 4.71 12.91
N CYS A 151 4.86 3.69 12.26
CA CYS A 151 3.63 3.04 12.72
C CYS A 151 3.86 2.04 13.87
N TYR A 152 5.01 1.35 13.89
CA TYR A 152 5.19 0.14 14.71
C TYR A 152 6.40 0.19 15.66
N GLU A 153 7.48 0.91 15.35
CA GLU A 153 8.65 0.97 16.24
C GLU A 153 8.53 2.03 17.36
N SER A 154 7.56 2.96 17.26
CA SER A 154 7.37 4.04 18.22
C SER A 154 6.67 3.65 19.54
N ARG A 155 6.42 2.36 19.80
CA ARG A 155 5.88 1.89 21.09
C ARG A 155 6.71 0.74 21.66
N PRO A 156 7.46 0.93 22.76
CA PRO A 156 8.02 -0.20 23.49
C PRO A 156 6.87 -1.04 24.02
N CYS A 157 6.65 -2.22 23.43
CA CYS A 157 5.69 -3.20 23.92
C CYS A 157 6.38 -4.19 24.89
N TYR A 158 7.12 -3.68 25.87
CA TYR A 158 7.62 -4.55 26.92
C TYR A 158 6.59 -4.55 28.05
N GLN A 159 6.05 -5.73 28.36
CA GLN A 159 5.59 -6.00 29.72
C GLN A 159 6.79 -5.77 30.64
N THR A 160 6.78 -4.69 31.41
CA THR A 160 7.92 -4.27 32.24
C THR A 160 8.05 -5.07 33.54
N ALA A 161 7.09 -5.93 33.88
CA ALA A 161 7.19 -6.84 35.02
C ALA A 161 6.30 -8.08 34.87
N LEU A 162 6.87 -9.24 35.18
CA LEU A 162 6.13 -10.43 35.62
C LEU A 162 6.10 -10.38 37.15
N ILE A 163 4.95 -10.04 37.72
CA ILE A 163 4.74 -10.10 39.17
C ILE A 163 4.24 -11.52 39.47
N PHE A 164 5.07 -12.31 40.15
CA PHE A 164 4.64 -13.57 40.75
C PHE A 164 4.12 -13.26 42.16
N HIS A 165 2.90 -13.72 42.46
CA HIS A 165 2.30 -13.67 43.79
C HIS A 165 2.57 -14.96 44.55
#